data_AF-A0A2Z6N656-F1
#
_entry.id   AF-A0A2Z6N656-F1
#
_cell.length_a   1.000
_cell.length_b   1.000
_cell.length_c   1.000
_cell.angle_alpha   90.00
_cell.angle_beta   90.00
_cell.angle_gamma   90.00
#
_symmetry.space_group_name_H-M   'P 1'
#
loop_
_entity.id
_entity.type
_entity.pdbx_description
1 polymer ?
#
loop_
_entity_poly.entity_id
_entity_poly.type
_entity_poly.pdbx_seq_one_letter_code
_entity_poly.pdbx_strand_id
1 'polypeptide(L)'
;MKQKFSEKGCLRQTKPDEGPMLPYPGADTVKNIISRMEKPVNLLDITLLTQLRRDGHPSSYTGRGESYVDCSHWCLAGVPDTWNEMLYAALLEN
;
A
#
# COMPACT_ATOMS: atom_id res chain seq x y z
N MET A 1 -13.65 -5.05 -18.81
CA MET A 1 -12.29 -5.62 -18.75
C MET A 1 -12.20 -6.47 -17.49
N LYS A 2 -11.93 -7.78 -17.59
CA LYS A 2 -11.76 -8.63 -16.41
C LYS A 2 -10.37 -8.37 -15.85
N GLN A 3 -10.31 -7.80 -14.65
CA GLN A 3 -9.06 -7.61 -13.92
C GLN A 3 -8.53 -8.99 -13.56
N LYS A 4 -7.46 -9.39 -14.24
CA LYS A 4 -6.81 -10.68 -14.04
C LYS A 4 -6.06 -10.59 -12.72
N PHE A 5 -6.70 -10.98 -11.62
CA PHE A 5 -5.97 -11.21 -10.37
C PHE A 5 -4.90 -12.26 -10.67
N SER A 6 -3.64 -11.88 -10.48
CA SER A 6 -2.55 -12.86 -10.48
C SER A 6 -2.82 -13.81 -9.32
N GLU A 7 -3.06 -15.09 -9.61
CA GLU A 7 -3.23 -16.16 -8.60
C GLU A 7 -2.02 -16.28 -7.66
N LYS A 8 -0.90 -15.60 -7.97
CA LYS A 8 0.37 -15.68 -7.25
C LYS A 8 0.66 -14.51 -6.32
N GLY A 9 -0.34 -13.91 -5.66
CA GLY A 9 -0.12 -12.88 -4.62
C GLY A 9 1.02 -11.91 -4.96
N CYS A 10 1.95 -11.68 -4.03
CA CYS A 10 3.21 -10.95 -4.24
C CYS A 10 4.41 -11.85 -4.59
N LEU A 11 4.19 -13.13 -4.91
CA LEU A 11 5.28 -14.07 -5.15
C LEU A 11 6.03 -13.72 -6.44
N ARG A 12 7.35 -13.48 -6.32
CA ARG A 12 8.27 -13.16 -7.43
C ARG A 12 7.86 -11.92 -8.26
N GLN A 13 7.09 -11.00 -7.68
CA GLN A 13 6.79 -9.73 -8.31
C GLN A 13 7.98 -8.79 -8.15
N THR A 14 8.41 -8.16 -9.24
CA THR A 14 9.63 -7.33 -9.29
C THR A 14 9.39 -5.98 -9.93
N LYS A 15 8.16 -5.71 -10.35
CA LYS A 15 7.73 -4.46 -10.95
C LYS A 15 6.42 -4.03 -10.30
N PRO A 16 6.19 -2.72 -10.16
CA PRO A 16 4.89 -2.23 -9.74
C PRO A 16 3.81 -2.69 -10.72
N ASP A 17 2.61 -2.87 -10.19
CA ASP A 17 1.42 -3.04 -11.00
C ASP A 17 1.13 -1.73 -11.75
N GLU A 18 0.52 -1.85 -12.93
CA GLU A 18 0.13 -0.72 -13.76
C GLU A 18 -1.39 -0.66 -13.93
N GLY A 19 -1.91 0.55 -14.12
CA GLY A 19 -3.31 0.80 -14.42
C GLY A 19 -4.21 0.96 -13.18
N PRO A 20 -5.53 1.01 -13.38
CA PRO A 20 -6.48 1.26 -12.29
C PRO A 20 -6.54 0.08 -11.33
N MET A 21 -6.47 0.37 -10.03
CA MET A 21 -6.67 -0.61 -8.96
C MET A 21 -8.15 -0.68 -8.56
N LEU A 22 -8.58 -1.85 -8.05
CA LEU A 22 -9.88 -1.93 -7.40
C LEU A 22 -9.89 -1.08 -6.13
N PRO A 23 -11.04 -0.47 -5.78
CA PRO A 23 -11.21 0.18 -4.50
C PRO A 23 -10.85 -0.79 -3.35
N TYR A 24 -9.99 -0.35 -2.43
CA TYR A 24 -9.67 -1.14 -1.25
C TYR A 24 -10.87 -1.14 -0.28
N PRO A 25 -11.32 -2.31 0.19
CA PRO A 25 -12.41 -2.37 1.16
C PRO A 25 -12.11 -1.52 2.40
N GLY A 26 -12.99 -0.59 2.72
CA GLY A 26 -12.86 0.28 3.90
C GLY A 26 -12.13 1.61 3.67
N ALA A 27 -11.47 1.82 2.53
CA ALA A 27 -10.84 3.11 2.22
C ALA A 27 -11.89 4.25 2.18
N ASP A 28 -13.02 4.01 1.52
CA ASP A 28 -14.13 4.98 1.48
C ASP A 28 -14.78 5.16 2.85
N THR A 29 -14.87 4.09 3.65
CA THR A 29 -15.39 4.18 5.02
C THR A 29 -14.51 5.09 5.88
N VAL A 30 -13.19 4.95 5.81
CA VAL A 30 -12.24 5.82 6.54
C VAL A 30 -12.37 7.27 6.08
N LYS A 31 -12.40 7.52 4.76
CA LYS A 31 -12.60 8.87 4.20
C LYS A 31 -13.90 9.50 4.70
N ASN A 32 -14.99 8.73 4.69
CA ASN A 32 -16.30 9.18 5.16
C ASN A 32 -16.30 9.53 6.65
N ILE A 33 -15.71 8.68 7.49
CA ILE A 33 -15.63 8.93 8.94
C ILE A 33 -14.79 10.17 9.23
N ILE A 34 -13.60 10.27 8.62
CA ILE A 34 -12.69 11.41 8.81
C ILE A 34 -13.36 12.73 8.42
N SER A 35 -14.15 12.74 7.33
CA SER A 35 -14.88 13.94 6.89
C SER A 35 -15.92 14.47 7.89
N ARG A 36 -16.31 13.64 8.88
CA ARG A 36 -17.36 13.93 9.87
C ARG A 36 -16.80 14.07 11.29
N MET A 37 -15.49 13.97 11.48
CA MET A 37 -14.88 14.08 12.80
C MET A 37 -14.96 15.53 13.31
N GLU A 38 -15.36 15.69 14.58
CA GLU A 38 -15.39 17.01 15.24
C GLU A 38 -13.99 17.63 15.34
N LYS A 39 -12.97 16.80 15.56
CA LYS A 39 -11.56 17.20 15.49
C LYS A 39 -11.02 16.84 14.11
N PRO A 40 -10.70 17.82 13.25
CA PRO A 40 -10.16 17.56 11.92
C PRO A 40 -8.86 16.77 12.01
N VAL A 41 -8.71 15.77 11.14
CA VAL A 41 -7.47 15.03 10.95
C VAL A 41 -7.13 15.01 9.47
N ASN A 42 -5.85 15.18 9.16
CA ASN A 42 -5.36 15.09 7.78
C ASN A 42 -5.13 13.61 7.45
N LEU A 43 -5.90 13.08 6.50
CA LEU A 43 -5.71 11.72 6.02
C LEU A 43 -4.56 11.69 5.01
N LEU A 44 -3.48 10.99 5.35
CA LEU A 44 -2.44 10.62 4.40
C LEU A 44 -2.94 9.45 3.54
N ASP A 45 -3.59 9.74 2.40
CA ASP A 45 -4.14 8.70 1.52
C ASP A 45 -3.04 8.03 0.69
N ILE A 46 -2.45 6.99 1.27
CA ILE A 46 -1.42 6.15 0.63
C ILE A 46 -2.01 4.97 -0.16
N THR A 47 -3.34 4.84 -0.24
CA THR A 47 -4.02 3.59 -0.64
C THR A 47 -3.66 3.17 -2.06
N LEU A 48 -3.93 4.01 -3.06
CA LEU A 48 -3.72 3.68 -4.46
C LEU A 48 -2.24 3.45 -4.78
N LEU A 49 -1.37 4.34 -4.31
CA LEU A 49 0.08 4.21 -4.47
C LEU A 49 0.56 2.87 -3.92
N THR A 50 0.13 2.51 -2.71
CA THR A 50 0.53 1.28 -2.04
C THR A 50 0.00 0.03 -2.74
N GLN A 51 -1.25 0.07 -3.24
CA GLN A 51 -1.83 -1.04 -4.00
C GLN A 51 -1.04 -1.38 -5.26
N LEU A 52 -0.43 -0.38 -5.90
CA LEU A 52 0.41 -0.57 -7.08
C LEU A 52 1.75 -1.23 -6.76
N ARG A 53 2.16 -1.27 -5.49
CA ARG A 53 3.51 -1.68 -5.09
C ARG A 53 3.62 -3.13 -4.63
N ARG A 54 2.96 -4.05 -5.33
CA ARG A 54 3.06 -5.48 -5.04
C ARG A 54 4.50 -6.02 -5.06
N ASP A 55 5.39 -5.38 -5.81
CA ASP A 55 6.84 -5.63 -5.86
C ASP A 55 7.59 -5.25 -4.58
N GLY A 56 7.00 -4.42 -3.71
CA GLY A 56 7.64 -3.92 -2.49
C GLY A 56 7.60 -4.87 -1.30
N HIS A 57 6.93 -6.03 -1.42
CA HIS A 57 6.78 -6.98 -0.32
C HIS A 57 7.99 -7.92 -0.17
N PRO A 58 8.29 -8.41 1.05
CA PRO A 58 9.32 -9.44 1.28
C PRO A 58 9.08 -10.73 0.51
N SER A 59 7.83 -11.06 0.19
CA SER A 59 7.51 -12.28 -0.53
C SER A 59 8.02 -13.50 0.26
N SER A 60 8.80 -14.40 -0.32
CA SER A 60 9.44 -15.51 0.40
C SER A 60 10.71 -15.13 1.19
N TYR A 61 11.21 -13.90 1.06
CA TYR A 61 12.47 -13.43 1.69
C TYR A 61 12.27 -12.97 3.14
N THR A 62 11.70 -13.85 3.95
CA THR A 62 11.26 -13.54 5.33
C THR A 62 12.15 -14.18 6.40
N GLY A 63 13.14 -14.98 6.00
CA GLY A 63 13.94 -15.82 6.90
C GLY A 63 13.18 -17.03 7.48
N ARG A 64 11.92 -17.27 7.05
CA ARG A 64 11.06 -18.36 7.54
C ARG A 64 10.92 -19.54 6.57
N GLY A 65 11.66 -19.51 5.46
CA GLY A 65 11.62 -20.52 4.39
C GLY A 65 10.66 -20.17 3.25
N GLU A 66 10.80 -20.85 2.11
CA GLU A 66 10.10 -20.50 0.86
C GLU A 66 8.58 -20.71 0.89
N SER A 67 8.08 -21.52 1.84
CA SER A 67 6.64 -21.76 2.02
C SER A 67 5.91 -20.59 2.68
N TYR A 68 6.63 -19.68 3.35
CA TYR A 68 6.04 -18.51 3.98
C TYR A 68 6.19 -17.28 3.08
N VAL A 69 5.08 -16.89 2.44
CA VAL A 69 5.00 -15.73 1.57
C VAL A 69 4.32 -14.58 2.32
N ASP A 70 5.08 -13.53 2.58
CA ASP A 70 4.61 -12.32 3.24
C ASP A 70 4.27 -11.23 2.21
N CYS A 71 2.97 -10.95 2.07
CA CYS A 71 2.43 -9.87 1.26
C CYS A 71 1.73 -8.80 2.11
N SER A 72 2.07 -8.72 3.40
CA SER A 72 1.48 -7.77 4.35
C SER A 72 2.50 -6.77 4.86
N HIS A 73 3.77 -7.18 4.98
CA HIS A 73 4.87 -6.31 5.34
C HIS A 73 5.61 -5.77 4.10
N TRP A 74 6.57 -4.87 4.33
CA TRP A 74 7.31 -4.19 3.29
C TRP A 74 8.81 -4.41 3.46
N CYS A 75 9.53 -4.54 2.34
CA CYS A 75 10.98 -4.42 2.34
C CYS A 75 11.40 -2.99 2.69
N LEU A 76 12.59 -2.87 3.31
CA LEU A 76 13.26 -1.59 3.53
C LEU A 76 14.66 -1.65 2.88
N ALA A 77 15.10 -0.64 2.11
CA ALA A 77 14.33 0.54 1.66
C ALA A 77 13.15 0.16 0.74
N GLY A 78 12.07 0.94 0.73
CA GLY A 78 10.86 0.59 -0.01
C GLY A 78 9.66 1.53 0.16
N VAL A 79 8.46 0.95 0.09
CA VAL A 79 7.18 1.69 0.11
C VAL A 79 7.00 2.55 1.38
N PRO A 80 7.36 2.09 2.59
CA PRO A 80 7.27 2.91 3.80
C PRO A 80 8.13 4.18 3.73
N ASP A 81 9.22 4.20 2.96
CA ASP A 81 10.03 5.40 2.80
C ASP A 81 9.25 6.48 2.04
N THR A 82 8.50 6.10 0.99
CA THR A 82 7.62 7.04 0.29
C THR A 82 6.50 7.58 1.19
N TRP A 83 5.96 6.76 2.10
CA TRP A 83 5.00 7.25 3.09
C TRP A 83 5.62 8.29 4.02
N ASN A 84 6.87 8.07 4.43
CA ASN A 84 7.60 9.02 5.27
C ASN A 84 7.88 10.32 4.51
N GLU A 85 8.23 10.28 3.23
CA GLU A 85 8.40 11.49 2.40
C GLU A 85 7.08 12.26 2.24
N MET A 86 5.96 11.56 2.01
CA MET A 86 4.63 12.19 1.95
C MET A 86 4.23 12.82 3.28
N LEU A 87 4.51 12.14 4.40
CA LEU A 87 4.26 12.67 5.75
C LEU A 87 5.14 13.90 6.02
N TYR A 88 6.43 13.82 5.68
CA TYR A 88 7.37 14.93 5.86
C TYR A 88 6.92 16.16 5.07
N ALA A 89 6.50 15.98 3.81
CA ALA A 89 5.92 17.06 3.01
C ALA A 89 4.67 17.65 3.69
N ALA A 90 3.72 16.82 4.12
CA ALA A 90 2.50 17.28 4.78
C ALA A 90 2.72 17.99 6.12
N LEU A 91 3.83 17.71 6.82
CA LEU A 91 4.20 18.40 8.06
C LEU A 91 4.88 19.75 7.81
N LEU A 92 5.47 19.95 6.63
CA LEU A 92 6.17 21.18 6.25
C LEU A 92 5.34 22.10 5.34
N GLU A 93 4.30 21.57 4.70
CA GLU A 93 3.28 22.37 4.03
C GLU A 93 2.50 23.18 5.08
N ASN A 94 2.69 24.51 5.06
CA ASN A 94 1.93 25.48 5.84
C ASN A 94 0.58 25.78 5.19
#